data_AF-A0A417IMC3-F1
#
_entry.id   AF-A0A417IMC3-F1
#
_cell.length_a   1.000
_cell.length_b   1.000
_cell.length_c   1.000
_cell.angle_alpha   90.00
_cell.angle_beta   90.00
_cell.angle_gamma   90.00
#
_symmetry.space_group_name_H-M   'P 1'
#
loop_
_entity.id
_entity.type
_entity.pdbx_description
1 polymer ?
#
loop_
_entity_poly.entity_id
_entity_poly.type
_entity_poly.pdbx_seq_one_letter_code
_entity_poly.pdbx_strand_id
1 'polypeptide(L)'
;MNIAEAERRTGLSRANIRFYEKEGLLKPTRGENGYRDYTEDDVQTLRKIMLLRRLRLSVPDIRAIESGEKALPEAAAGQLDVLQGDIRESEQAYAMCRAICEDRAEWNGLDVDRYQSIVLPADDPREKDRIPPAGCPWRRFLARNVDAGLYGLLWSMLSQWVFRINPDHFMSNLAWTLACGYVSWLLTFVFEPMLLHYWGTTPGKWIFGLSVRDEDGEKLSIRTAYARLWGVFGYGNCYALPFFEWYCNYKCYRACKEEELPWDLENGCSIIVREREVRWYRVALYLLVLVLRAAAGYGIDLYAKLPPNRGELTLAEYVENCNDCLKYNQGTAPYVRPDGSWNKDLDIMGGSYTGFSLGDSAVSDVTVETDADGYVQSVTVVSDSQNGSCGYQERMTVYYAFAAAYAKWSWLYAAHMRDDIIDDGWEYDAPDTKNVKEAHLDGLDFRYEYEFSGASRDNAVDGKPMPYHSVLTIEKE
;
A
#
# COMPACT_ATOMS: atom_id res chain seq x y z
N MET A 1 63.34 7.27 -29.52
CA MET A 1 62.42 6.68 -30.51
C MET A 1 62.38 7.50 -31.80
N ASN A 2 62.27 6.86 -32.97
CA ASN A 2 62.12 7.60 -34.23
C ASN A 2 60.66 8.09 -34.43
N ILE A 3 60.43 8.97 -35.42
CA ILE A 3 59.09 9.55 -35.67
C ILE A 3 58.04 8.50 -36.07
N ALA A 4 58.44 7.39 -36.71
CA ALA A 4 57.53 6.32 -37.10
C ALA A 4 57.04 5.55 -35.87
N GLU A 5 57.91 5.37 -34.87
CA GLU A 5 57.55 4.77 -33.60
C GLU A 5 56.65 5.70 -32.77
N ALA A 6 56.94 7.00 -32.73
CA ALA A 6 56.07 7.99 -32.09
C ALA A 6 54.66 8.03 -32.73
N GLU A 7 54.58 7.97 -34.05
CA GLU A 7 53.32 7.84 -34.81
C GLU A 7 52.55 6.57 -34.43
N ARG A 8 53.21 5.39 -34.38
CA ARG A 8 52.56 4.14 -33.94
C ARG A 8 52.01 4.21 -32.52
N ARG A 9 52.74 4.87 -31.61
CA ARG A 9 52.38 4.91 -30.18
C ARG A 9 51.34 5.97 -29.81
N THR A 10 51.20 7.00 -30.64
CA THR A 10 50.26 8.11 -30.41
C THR A 10 49.08 8.09 -31.38
N GLY A 11 49.20 7.43 -32.53
CA GLY A 11 48.21 7.47 -33.61
C GLY A 11 48.21 8.79 -34.40
N LEU A 12 49.11 9.72 -34.09
CA LEU A 12 49.25 10.98 -34.83
C LEU A 12 50.09 10.77 -36.08
N SER A 13 49.63 11.33 -37.21
CA SER A 13 50.43 11.35 -38.42
C SER A 13 51.76 12.07 -38.20
N ARG A 14 52.81 11.67 -38.91
CA ARG A 14 54.11 12.38 -38.87
C ARG A 14 53.99 13.88 -39.13
N ALA A 15 53.02 14.29 -39.96
CA ALA A 15 52.73 15.68 -40.25
C ALA A 15 52.24 16.43 -38.99
N ASN A 16 51.32 15.83 -38.22
CA ASN A 16 50.82 16.43 -36.98
C ASN A 16 51.91 16.50 -35.90
N ILE A 17 52.75 15.48 -35.78
CA ILE A 17 53.88 15.50 -34.82
C ILE A 17 54.85 16.64 -35.18
N ARG A 18 55.21 16.79 -36.46
CA ARG A 18 56.05 17.90 -36.93
C ARG A 18 55.38 19.27 -36.76
N PHE A 19 54.05 19.33 -36.89
CA PHE A 19 53.30 20.54 -36.64
C PHE A 19 53.41 20.98 -35.18
N TYR A 20 53.24 20.07 -34.21
CA TYR A 20 53.39 20.41 -32.79
C TYR A 20 54.83 20.75 -32.41
N GLU A 21 55.83 20.13 -33.05
CA GLU A 21 57.24 20.53 -32.95
C GLU A 21 57.44 21.97 -33.46
N LYS A 22 56.89 22.30 -34.65
CA LYS A 22 56.96 23.65 -35.22
C LYS A 22 56.28 24.69 -34.33
N GLU A 23 55.17 24.33 -33.71
CA GLU A 23 54.43 25.16 -32.76
C GLU A 23 55.08 25.19 -31.36
N GLY A 24 56.26 24.56 -31.18
CA GLY A 24 57.08 24.67 -29.99
C GLY A 24 56.63 23.85 -28.78
N LEU A 25 55.62 23.00 -28.95
CA LEU A 25 55.07 22.12 -27.90
C LEU A 25 55.90 20.85 -27.67
N LEU A 26 56.86 20.59 -28.56
CA LEU A 26 57.78 19.45 -28.49
C LEU A 26 59.17 19.90 -28.93
N LYS A 27 60.19 19.44 -28.21
CA LYS A 27 61.59 19.74 -28.52
C LYS A 27 62.44 18.46 -28.47
N PRO A 28 62.20 17.51 -29.39
CA PRO A 28 62.93 16.25 -29.40
C PRO A 28 64.42 16.51 -29.68
N THR A 29 65.29 15.84 -28.95
CA THR A 29 66.74 15.91 -29.16
C THR A 29 67.13 15.28 -30.50
N ARG A 30 68.27 15.69 -31.06
CA ARG A 30 68.86 15.02 -32.22
C ARG A 30 69.93 14.04 -31.76
N GLY A 31 69.86 12.81 -32.24
CA GLY A 31 70.90 11.81 -31.99
C GLY A 31 72.17 12.10 -32.80
N GLU A 32 73.24 11.36 -32.53
CA GLU A 32 74.55 11.51 -33.22
C GLU A 32 74.46 11.33 -34.75
N ASN A 33 73.44 10.61 -35.22
CA ASN A 33 73.14 10.40 -36.64
C ASN A 33 72.33 11.54 -37.30
N GLY A 34 72.08 12.64 -36.58
CA GLY A 34 71.35 13.82 -37.06
C GLY A 34 69.82 13.66 -37.13
N TYR A 35 69.28 12.49 -36.81
CA TYR A 35 67.84 12.24 -36.78
C TYR A 35 67.21 12.66 -35.45
N ARG A 36 65.91 12.98 -35.48
CA ARG A 36 65.11 13.29 -34.28
C ARG A 36 64.91 12.04 -33.44
N ASP A 37 65.21 12.16 -32.16
CA ASP A 37 65.00 11.13 -31.16
C ASP A 37 63.96 11.61 -30.14
N TYR A 38 62.76 11.04 -30.23
CA TYR A 38 61.64 11.30 -29.34
C TYR A 38 61.77 10.46 -28.08
N THR A 39 61.66 11.10 -26.93
CA THR A 39 61.68 10.47 -25.60
C THR A 39 60.30 9.94 -25.21
N GLU A 40 60.23 9.19 -24.11
CA GLU A 40 58.94 8.77 -23.54
C GLU A 40 58.10 9.99 -23.11
N ASP A 41 58.75 11.03 -22.59
CA ASP A 41 58.09 12.27 -22.17
C ASP A 41 57.50 13.05 -23.35
N ASP A 42 58.16 13.04 -24.52
CA ASP A 42 57.61 13.59 -25.75
C ASP A 42 56.32 12.86 -26.17
N VAL A 43 56.29 11.54 -26.03
CA VAL A 43 55.10 10.73 -26.31
C VAL A 43 53.97 11.03 -25.33
N GLN A 44 54.27 11.23 -24.04
CA GLN A 44 53.27 11.63 -23.05
C GLN A 44 52.75 13.06 -23.32
N THR A 45 53.63 13.97 -23.74
CA THR A 45 53.26 15.33 -24.12
C THR A 45 52.34 15.33 -25.34
N LEU A 46 52.65 14.55 -26.37
CA LEU A 46 51.77 14.32 -27.51
C LEU A 46 50.38 13.80 -27.08
N ARG A 47 50.32 12.86 -26.12
CA ARG A 47 49.04 12.35 -25.59
C ARG A 47 48.24 13.43 -24.85
N LYS A 48 48.90 14.30 -24.08
CA LYS A 48 48.25 15.46 -23.42
C LYS A 48 47.69 16.42 -24.47
N ILE A 49 48.47 16.77 -25.50
CA ILE A 49 48.02 17.63 -26.60
C ILE A 49 46.79 17.02 -27.29
N MET A 50 46.77 15.71 -27.56
CA MET A 50 45.62 15.04 -28.15
C MET A 50 44.35 15.16 -27.31
N LEU A 51 44.45 14.97 -25.99
CA LEU A 51 43.33 15.14 -25.07
C LEU A 51 42.78 16.58 -25.16
N LEU A 52 43.64 17.58 -25.04
CA LEU A 52 43.23 18.99 -25.06
C LEU A 52 42.64 19.39 -26.41
N ARG A 53 43.18 18.89 -27.52
CA ARG A 53 42.60 19.08 -28.85
C ARG A 53 41.23 18.40 -29.00
N ARG A 54 41.00 17.24 -28.35
CA ARG A 54 39.69 16.58 -28.32
C ARG A 54 38.65 17.40 -27.54
N LEU A 55 39.09 18.16 -26.55
CA LEU A 55 38.27 19.16 -25.84
C LEU A 55 38.05 20.44 -26.66
N ARG A 56 38.51 20.50 -27.91
CA ARG A 56 38.47 21.68 -28.80
C ARG A 56 39.30 22.87 -28.35
N LEU A 57 40.24 22.69 -27.40
CA LEU A 57 41.16 23.75 -27.02
C LEU A 57 42.12 24.09 -28.17
N SER A 58 42.37 25.39 -28.36
CA SER A 58 43.24 25.90 -29.41
C SER A 58 44.71 25.56 -29.15
N VAL A 59 45.54 25.51 -30.19
CA VAL A 59 47.00 25.31 -30.03
C VAL A 59 47.64 26.42 -29.16
N PRO A 60 47.26 27.71 -29.31
CA PRO A 60 47.67 28.76 -28.38
C PRO A 60 47.28 28.49 -26.91
N ASP A 61 46.06 28.03 -26.63
CA ASP A 61 45.65 27.69 -25.26
C ASP A 61 46.50 26.55 -24.68
N ILE A 62 46.78 25.52 -25.49
CA ILE A 62 47.63 24.40 -25.08
C ILE A 62 49.04 24.88 -24.73
N ARG A 63 49.60 25.81 -25.50
CA ARG A 63 50.91 26.42 -25.21
C ARG A 63 50.88 27.25 -23.93
N ALA A 64 49.82 28.05 -23.71
CA ALA A 64 49.65 28.82 -22.48
C ALA A 64 49.51 27.91 -21.25
N ILE A 65 48.85 26.76 -21.40
CA ILE A 65 48.74 25.75 -20.34
C ILE A 65 50.09 25.08 -20.07
N GLU A 66 50.82 24.69 -21.12
CA GLU A 66 52.12 24.04 -20.99
C GLU A 66 53.18 24.95 -20.33
N SER A 67 53.16 26.24 -20.66
CA SER A 67 54.07 27.25 -20.08
C SER A 67 53.65 27.74 -18.69
N GLY A 68 52.47 27.35 -18.21
CA GLY A 68 51.92 27.77 -16.92
C GLY A 68 51.30 29.18 -16.91
N GLU A 69 51.18 29.83 -18.07
CA GLU A 69 50.51 31.13 -18.24
C GLU A 69 48.99 31.04 -17.98
N LYS A 70 48.38 29.89 -18.29
CA LYS A 70 46.96 29.64 -18.09
C LYS A 70 46.73 28.34 -17.34
N ALA A 71 45.88 28.36 -16.31
CA ALA A 71 45.57 27.16 -15.56
C ALA A 71 44.67 26.21 -16.39
N LEU A 72 45.00 24.92 -16.42
CA LEU A 72 44.20 23.92 -17.15
C LEU A 72 42.70 23.90 -16.72
N PRO A 73 42.36 23.94 -15.41
CA PRO A 73 40.95 23.99 -15.00
C PRO A 73 40.20 25.23 -15.51
N GLU A 74 40.87 26.37 -15.59
CA GLU A 74 40.28 27.63 -16.10
C GLU A 74 40.02 27.55 -17.60
N ALA A 75 40.98 27.04 -18.37
CA ALA A 75 40.80 26.80 -19.81
C ALA A 75 39.67 25.79 -20.08
N ALA A 76 39.57 24.73 -19.27
CA ALA A 76 38.50 23.75 -19.37
C ALA A 76 37.13 24.33 -18.98
N ALA A 77 37.06 25.16 -17.93
CA ALA A 77 35.83 25.84 -17.52
C ALA A 77 35.29 26.76 -18.62
N GLY A 78 36.16 27.61 -19.20
CA GLY A 78 35.74 28.45 -20.33
C GLY A 78 35.28 27.64 -21.54
N GLN A 79 35.86 26.46 -21.77
CA GLN A 79 35.44 25.56 -22.84
C GLN A 79 34.11 24.85 -22.53
N LEU A 80 33.79 24.60 -21.26
CA LEU A 80 32.49 24.06 -20.85
C LEU A 80 31.36 25.03 -21.21
N ASP A 81 31.54 26.34 -20.97
CA ASP A 81 30.55 27.35 -21.31
C ASP A 81 30.27 27.39 -22.83
N VAL A 82 31.33 27.33 -23.64
CA VAL A 82 31.22 27.27 -25.11
C VAL A 82 30.47 26.00 -25.54
N LEU A 83 30.84 24.84 -25.00
CA LEU A 83 30.18 23.57 -25.35
C LEU A 83 28.73 23.53 -24.89
N GLN A 84 28.39 24.16 -23.77
CA GLN A 84 27.01 24.27 -23.31
C GLN A 84 26.18 25.17 -24.24
N GLY A 85 26.78 26.23 -24.80
CA GLY A 85 26.20 27.02 -25.88
C GLY A 85 25.92 26.18 -27.13
N ASP A 86 26.92 25.43 -27.60
CA ASP A 86 26.80 24.54 -28.77
C ASP A 86 25.68 23.48 -28.58
N ILE A 87 25.58 22.90 -27.38
CA ILE A 87 24.53 21.91 -27.05
C ILE A 87 23.16 22.57 -27.18
N ARG A 88 23.00 23.77 -26.62
CA ARG A 88 21.72 24.50 -26.65
C ARG A 88 21.32 24.89 -28.07
N GLU A 89 22.26 25.36 -28.88
CA GLU A 89 22.02 25.63 -30.30
C GLU A 89 21.62 24.35 -31.06
N SER A 90 22.30 23.23 -30.76
CA SER A 90 21.98 21.93 -31.35
C SER A 90 20.59 21.42 -30.95
N GLU A 91 20.19 21.58 -29.69
CA GLU A 91 18.85 21.23 -29.19
C GLU A 91 17.77 22.09 -29.85
N GLN A 92 18.04 23.38 -30.04
CA GLN A 92 17.14 24.29 -30.73
C GLN A 92 16.97 23.89 -32.19
N ALA A 93 18.07 23.60 -32.90
CA ALA A 93 18.03 23.10 -34.27
C ALA A 93 17.28 21.75 -34.36
N TYR A 94 17.51 20.84 -33.41
CA TYR A 94 16.77 19.58 -33.33
C TYR A 94 15.26 19.78 -33.17
N ALA A 95 14.85 20.69 -32.27
CA ALA A 95 13.44 21.03 -32.06
C ALA A 95 12.80 21.60 -33.34
N MET A 96 13.51 22.48 -34.04
CA MET A 96 13.07 23.02 -35.34
C MET A 96 12.92 21.90 -36.38
N CYS A 97 13.93 21.04 -36.53
CA CYS A 97 13.88 19.92 -37.47
C CYS A 97 12.71 18.97 -37.16
N ARG A 98 12.47 18.68 -35.88
CA ARG A 98 11.36 17.84 -35.44
C ARG A 98 10.02 18.47 -35.78
N ALA A 99 9.81 19.75 -35.47
CA ALA A 99 8.58 20.47 -35.79
C ALA A 99 8.30 20.48 -37.30
N ILE A 100 9.32 20.77 -38.12
CA ILE A 100 9.22 20.74 -39.59
C ILE A 100 8.78 19.35 -40.08
N CYS A 101 9.33 18.27 -39.51
CA CYS A 101 8.95 16.90 -39.84
C CYS A 101 7.49 16.58 -39.44
N GLU A 102 7.06 17.00 -38.24
CA GLU A 102 5.70 16.79 -37.73
C GLU A 102 4.65 17.55 -38.55
N ASP A 103 4.93 18.81 -38.87
CA ASP A 103 4.09 19.67 -39.71
C ASP A 103 4.10 19.26 -41.20
N ARG A 104 5.01 18.34 -41.60
CA ARG A 104 5.27 17.94 -42.99
C ARG A 104 5.45 19.15 -43.90
N ALA A 105 6.22 20.13 -43.43
CA ALA A 105 6.33 21.41 -44.12
C ALA A 105 6.97 21.23 -45.51
N GLU A 106 6.31 21.80 -46.52
CA GLU A 106 6.84 21.86 -47.88
C GLU A 106 7.58 23.18 -48.10
N TRP A 107 8.55 23.18 -49.03
CA TRP A 107 9.38 24.35 -49.33
C TRP A 107 8.57 25.64 -49.59
N ASN A 108 7.46 25.53 -50.33
CA ASN A 108 6.66 26.69 -50.73
C ASN A 108 5.80 27.26 -49.59
N GLY A 109 5.66 26.55 -48.46
CA GLY A 109 4.85 26.95 -47.31
C GLY A 109 5.63 26.99 -45.99
N LEU A 110 6.96 27.09 -46.06
CA LEU A 110 7.81 27.09 -44.88
C LEU A 110 7.66 28.39 -44.08
N ASP A 111 6.95 28.33 -42.96
CA ASP A 111 6.80 29.43 -42.01
C ASP A 111 8.05 29.58 -41.14
N VAL A 112 9.00 30.39 -41.61
CA VAL A 112 10.30 30.59 -40.95
C VAL A 112 10.14 31.17 -39.55
N ASP A 113 9.23 32.13 -39.37
CA ASP A 113 9.03 32.82 -38.09
C ASP A 113 8.50 31.86 -37.03
N ARG A 114 7.57 30.96 -37.40
CA ARG A 114 7.10 29.90 -36.51
C ARG A 114 8.26 29.04 -35.99
N TYR A 115 9.08 28.49 -36.88
CA TYR A 115 10.15 27.58 -36.46
C TYR A 115 11.26 28.30 -35.69
N GLN A 116 11.60 29.54 -36.07
CA GLN A 116 12.58 30.36 -35.32
C GLN A 116 12.09 30.75 -33.92
N SER A 117 10.78 30.92 -33.74
CA SER A 117 10.17 31.29 -32.46
C SER A 117 10.03 30.14 -31.46
N ILE A 118 10.44 28.91 -31.81
CA ILE A 118 10.39 27.77 -30.89
C ILE A 118 11.36 28.01 -29.73
N VAL A 119 10.78 28.16 -28.54
CA VAL A 119 11.50 28.29 -27.27
C VAL A 119 11.71 26.89 -26.69
N LEU A 120 12.96 26.55 -26.35
CA LEU A 120 13.24 25.33 -25.61
C LEU A 120 12.61 25.41 -24.22
N PRO A 121 12.10 24.31 -23.64
CA PRO A 121 11.52 24.31 -22.29
C PRO A 121 12.45 24.93 -21.23
N ALA A 122 13.75 24.62 -21.27
CA ALA A 122 14.75 25.20 -20.37
C ALA A 122 14.86 26.76 -20.43
N ASP A 123 14.29 27.37 -21.47
CA ASP A 123 14.35 28.79 -21.77
C ASP A 123 13.03 29.55 -21.68
N ASP A 124 11.89 28.86 -21.46
CA ASP A 124 10.62 29.55 -21.24
C ASP A 124 10.71 30.37 -19.94
N PRO A 125 10.49 31.70 -19.99
CA PRO A 125 10.46 32.54 -18.79
C PRO A 125 9.48 32.05 -17.72
N ARG A 126 8.38 31.38 -18.12
CA ARG A 126 7.41 30.75 -17.21
C ARG A 126 7.97 29.53 -16.49
N GLU A 127 8.98 28.88 -17.06
CA GLU A 127 9.60 27.67 -16.54
C GLU A 127 10.80 27.99 -15.63
N LYS A 128 11.45 29.16 -15.82
CA LYS A 128 12.49 29.69 -14.92
C LYS A 128 11.98 30.20 -13.57
N ASP A 129 10.76 30.73 -13.51
CA ASP A 129 10.09 31.13 -12.26
C ASP A 129 9.28 29.99 -11.63
N ARG A 130 9.25 28.82 -12.27
CA ARG A 130 8.54 27.65 -11.76
C ARG A 130 9.36 27.00 -10.64
N ILE A 131 8.76 26.87 -9.46
CA ILE A 131 9.34 26.09 -8.36
C ILE A 131 9.58 24.68 -8.91
N PRO A 132 10.82 24.14 -8.87
CA PRO A 132 11.12 22.84 -9.45
C PRO A 132 10.16 21.78 -8.90
N PRO A 133 9.67 20.84 -9.73
CA PRO A 133 8.81 19.77 -9.25
C PRO A 133 9.45 19.11 -8.03
N ALA A 134 8.63 18.87 -7.01
CA ALA A 134 9.06 18.39 -5.70
C ALA A 134 9.95 17.12 -5.74
N GLY A 135 9.99 16.39 -6.87
CA GLY A 135 10.90 15.28 -7.12
C GLY A 135 10.74 14.10 -6.14
N CYS A 136 9.62 14.06 -5.39
CA CYS A 136 9.44 13.18 -4.25
C CYS A 136 8.25 12.21 -4.43
N PRO A 137 8.25 11.37 -5.49
CA PRO A 137 7.10 10.50 -5.79
C PRO A 137 6.78 9.52 -4.67
N TRP A 138 7.80 8.97 -3.98
CA TRP A 138 7.61 8.10 -2.83
C TRP A 138 6.89 8.78 -1.66
N ARG A 139 7.20 10.06 -1.39
CA ARG A 139 6.51 10.80 -0.31
C ARG A 139 5.03 10.98 -0.62
N ARG A 140 4.69 11.29 -1.88
CA ARG A 140 3.31 11.41 -2.34
C ARG A 140 2.57 10.06 -2.24
N PHE A 141 3.22 8.98 -2.68
CA PHE A 141 2.66 7.63 -2.62
C PHE A 141 2.42 7.16 -1.17
N LEU A 142 3.42 7.27 -0.29
CA LEU A 142 3.30 6.86 1.11
C LEU A 142 2.31 7.74 1.88
N ALA A 143 2.25 9.05 1.61
CA ALA A 143 1.22 9.93 2.15
C ALA A 143 -0.19 9.44 1.77
N ARG A 144 -0.41 9.08 0.50
CA ARG A 144 -1.70 8.56 0.02
C ARG A 144 -2.04 7.22 0.69
N ASN A 145 -1.06 6.35 0.92
CA ASN A 145 -1.27 5.09 1.63
C ASN A 145 -1.75 5.32 3.07
N VAL A 146 -1.18 6.29 3.79
CA VAL A 146 -1.66 6.69 5.12
C VAL A 146 -3.09 7.19 5.05
N ASP A 147 -3.38 8.15 4.16
CA ASP A 147 -4.73 8.73 4.03
C ASP A 147 -5.78 7.66 3.69
N ALA A 148 -5.50 6.82 2.68
CA ALA A 148 -6.38 5.72 2.29
C ALA A 148 -6.57 4.70 3.43
N GLY A 149 -5.53 4.49 4.23
CA GLY A 149 -5.60 3.62 5.40
C GLY A 149 -6.50 4.16 6.50
N LEU A 150 -6.50 5.47 6.74
CA LEU A 150 -7.39 6.12 7.71
C LEU A 150 -8.86 6.04 7.27
N TYR A 151 -9.13 6.30 5.99
CA TYR A 151 -10.48 6.13 5.43
C TYR A 151 -10.93 4.67 5.44
N GLY A 152 -10.01 3.73 5.25
CA GLY A 152 -10.25 2.30 5.41
C GLY A 152 -10.72 1.94 6.82
N LEU A 153 -10.11 2.50 7.87
CA LEU A 153 -10.56 2.28 9.27
C LEU A 153 -11.98 2.82 9.50
N LEU A 154 -12.30 4.00 8.98
CA LEU A 154 -13.65 4.56 9.08
C LEU A 154 -14.68 3.65 8.40
N TRP A 155 -14.34 3.12 7.22
CA TRP A 155 -15.20 2.14 6.55
C TRP A 155 -15.35 0.86 7.36
N SER A 156 -14.25 0.31 7.91
CA SER A 156 -14.31 -0.90 8.74
C SER A 156 -15.19 -0.72 9.98
N MET A 157 -15.09 0.43 10.67
CA MET A 157 -15.96 0.75 11.80
C MET A 157 -17.43 0.78 11.37
N LEU A 158 -17.73 1.49 10.28
CA LEU A 158 -19.10 1.62 9.78
C LEU A 158 -19.67 0.27 9.33
N SER A 159 -18.93 -0.51 8.56
CA SER A 159 -19.38 -1.79 8.03
C SER A 159 -19.59 -2.84 9.11
N GLN A 160 -18.68 -2.92 10.08
CA GLN A 160 -18.70 -3.97 11.09
C GLN A 160 -19.56 -3.61 12.30
N TRP A 161 -19.51 -2.36 12.77
CA TRP A 161 -20.21 -1.97 14.00
C TRP A 161 -21.64 -1.52 13.74
N VAL A 162 -21.89 -0.83 12.62
CA VAL A 162 -23.24 -0.33 12.30
C VAL A 162 -24.00 -1.32 11.41
N PHE A 163 -23.40 -1.73 10.29
CA PHE A 163 -24.08 -2.63 9.35
C PHE A 163 -23.97 -4.11 9.72
N ARG A 164 -23.18 -4.46 10.75
CA ARG A 164 -22.94 -5.85 11.18
C ARG A 164 -22.55 -6.75 10.01
N ILE A 165 -21.62 -6.28 9.16
CA ILE A 165 -21.06 -7.04 8.04
C ILE A 165 -19.70 -7.62 8.48
N ASN A 166 -19.62 -8.94 8.59
CA ASN A 166 -18.34 -9.62 8.84
C ASN A 166 -17.54 -9.75 7.53
N PRO A 167 -16.35 -9.14 7.40
CA PRO A 167 -15.50 -9.27 6.21
C PRO A 167 -15.02 -10.70 5.94
N ASP A 168 -14.94 -11.56 6.96
CA ASP A 168 -14.42 -12.92 6.85
C ASP A 168 -15.29 -13.77 5.89
N HIS A 169 -16.60 -13.53 5.87
CA HIS A 169 -17.53 -14.20 4.94
C HIS A 169 -17.35 -13.79 3.47
N PHE A 170 -16.58 -12.74 3.22
CA PHE A 170 -16.32 -12.21 1.87
C PHE A 170 -14.83 -12.26 1.51
N MET A 171 -13.96 -12.86 2.34
CA MET A 171 -12.56 -13.06 1.98
C MET A 171 -12.51 -13.82 0.65
N SER A 172 -11.73 -13.33 -0.31
CA SER A 172 -11.67 -13.76 -1.73
C SER A 172 -12.77 -13.26 -2.70
N ASN A 173 -13.78 -12.50 -2.23
CA ASN A 173 -14.79 -11.94 -3.12
C ASN A 173 -14.30 -10.63 -3.78
N LEU A 174 -14.06 -10.68 -5.10
CA LEU A 174 -13.62 -9.53 -5.88
C LEU A 174 -14.62 -8.36 -5.82
N ALA A 175 -15.92 -8.64 -5.86
CA ALA A 175 -16.96 -7.60 -5.83
C ALA A 175 -16.95 -6.84 -4.49
N TRP A 176 -16.78 -7.56 -3.38
CA TRP A 176 -16.63 -6.94 -2.06
C TRP A 176 -15.38 -6.08 -1.96
N THR A 177 -14.25 -6.58 -2.47
CA THR A 177 -12.98 -5.84 -2.50
C THR A 177 -13.11 -4.53 -3.28
N LEU A 178 -13.76 -4.59 -4.45
CA LEU A 178 -14.05 -3.41 -5.27
C LEU A 178 -14.97 -2.43 -4.54
N ALA A 179 -16.08 -2.93 -3.96
CA ALA A 179 -17.02 -2.09 -3.22
C ALA A 179 -16.32 -1.34 -2.08
N CYS A 180 -15.48 -2.01 -1.29
CA CYS A 180 -14.68 -1.38 -0.25
C CYS A 180 -13.73 -0.31 -0.80
N GLY A 181 -13.10 -0.58 -1.95
CA GLY A 181 -12.25 0.38 -2.66
C GLY A 181 -13.00 1.64 -3.05
N TYR A 182 -14.18 1.51 -3.66
CA TYR A 182 -15.02 2.65 -4.04
C TYR A 182 -15.55 3.42 -2.83
N VAL A 183 -15.93 2.75 -1.74
CA VAL A 183 -16.33 3.44 -0.51
C VAL A 183 -15.17 4.24 0.09
N SER A 184 -13.96 3.70 0.08
CA SER A 184 -12.76 4.44 0.51
C SER A 184 -12.51 5.69 -0.35
N TRP A 185 -12.77 5.60 -1.66
CA TRP A 185 -12.75 6.76 -2.55
C TRP A 185 -13.86 7.76 -2.24
N LEU A 186 -15.09 7.32 -2.00
CA LEU A 186 -16.19 8.21 -1.57
C LEU A 186 -15.82 8.99 -0.31
N LEU A 187 -15.24 8.31 0.69
CA LEU A 187 -14.74 8.97 1.90
C LEU A 187 -13.60 9.97 1.57
N THR A 188 -12.71 9.63 0.64
CA THR A 188 -11.69 10.59 0.16
C THR A 188 -12.34 11.84 -0.44
N PHE A 189 -13.39 11.70 -1.26
CA PHE A 189 -14.13 12.83 -1.84
C PHE A 189 -14.86 13.70 -0.81
N VAL A 190 -15.20 13.14 0.35
CA VAL A 190 -15.75 13.91 1.47
C VAL A 190 -14.63 14.64 2.20
N PHE A 191 -13.61 13.93 2.65
CA PHE A 191 -12.64 14.48 3.61
C PHE A 191 -11.46 15.23 2.98
N GLU A 192 -10.86 14.73 1.89
CA GLU A 192 -9.63 15.32 1.33
C GLU A 192 -9.83 16.78 0.87
N PRO A 193 -10.91 17.15 0.14
CA PRO A 193 -11.13 18.53 -0.26
C PRO A 193 -11.29 19.48 0.94
N MET A 194 -12.00 19.05 2.00
CA MET A 194 -12.13 19.82 3.23
C MET A 194 -10.77 20.02 3.92
N LEU A 195 -9.98 18.95 4.02
CA LEU A 195 -8.66 18.98 4.65
C LEU A 195 -7.71 19.95 3.91
N LEU A 196 -7.71 19.89 2.59
CA LEU A 196 -6.90 20.77 1.74
C LEU A 196 -7.38 22.23 1.80
N HIS A 197 -8.70 22.46 1.85
CA HIS A 197 -9.25 23.81 1.97
C HIS A 197 -8.89 24.50 3.29
N TYR A 198 -9.09 23.82 4.42
CA TYR A 198 -8.87 24.42 5.73
C TYR A 198 -7.41 24.42 6.19
N TRP A 199 -6.65 23.36 5.87
CA TRP A 199 -5.29 23.18 6.38
C TRP A 199 -4.21 23.14 5.29
N GLY A 200 -4.56 23.05 4.00
CA GLY A 200 -3.61 22.94 2.90
C GLY A 200 -2.85 21.60 2.89
N THR A 201 -3.27 20.61 3.69
CA THR A 201 -2.64 19.29 3.78
C THR A 201 -3.60 18.23 4.29
N THR A 202 -3.35 16.97 3.94
CA THR A 202 -3.97 15.80 4.58
C THR A 202 -3.03 15.22 5.66
N PRO A 203 -3.51 14.35 6.57
CA PRO A 203 -2.67 13.75 7.61
C PRO A 203 -1.42 13.04 7.06
N GLY A 204 -1.59 12.22 6.01
CA GLY A 204 -0.48 11.54 5.33
C GLY A 204 0.49 12.52 4.70
N LYS A 205 -0.01 13.55 4.00
CA LYS A 205 0.83 14.60 3.40
C LYS A 205 1.62 15.36 4.47
N TRP A 206 1.01 15.63 5.62
CA TRP A 206 1.64 16.33 6.75
C TRP A 206 2.81 15.53 7.35
N ILE A 207 2.66 14.20 7.53
CA ILE A 207 3.73 13.30 8.01
C ILE A 207 4.98 13.42 7.13
N PHE A 208 4.81 13.56 5.81
CA PHE A 208 5.91 13.71 4.86
C PHE A 208 6.30 15.16 4.54
N GLY A 209 5.69 16.13 5.22
CA GLY A 209 6.02 17.55 5.11
C GLY A 209 5.56 18.17 3.79
N LEU A 210 4.52 17.59 3.20
CA LEU A 210 3.88 18.03 1.97
C LEU A 210 2.69 18.93 2.31
N SER A 211 2.53 20.00 1.55
CA SER A 211 1.30 20.81 1.54
C SER A 211 0.97 21.20 0.12
N VAL A 212 -0.30 21.34 -0.19
CA VAL A 212 -0.77 21.75 -1.52
C VAL A 212 -1.25 23.19 -1.44
N ARG A 213 -0.77 24.03 -2.34
CA ARG A 213 -1.11 25.45 -2.46
C ARG A 213 -1.56 25.76 -3.88
N ASP A 214 -2.26 26.87 -4.04
CA ASP A 214 -2.55 27.43 -5.36
C ASP A 214 -1.32 28.16 -5.96
N GLU A 215 -1.51 28.80 -7.11
CA GLU A 215 -0.48 29.57 -7.83
C GLU A 215 0.03 30.77 -7.01
N ASP A 216 -0.84 31.35 -6.17
CA ASP A 216 -0.54 32.50 -5.31
C ASP A 216 0.12 32.08 -3.98
N GLY A 217 0.26 30.77 -3.73
CA GLY A 217 0.83 30.21 -2.50
C GLY A 217 -0.18 30.09 -1.35
N GLU A 218 -1.44 30.40 -1.59
CA GLU A 218 -2.54 30.35 -0.64
C GLU A 218 -3.17 28.95 -0.54
N LYS A 219 -4.08 28.79 0.42
CA LYS A 219 -4.82 27.53 0.59
C LYS A 219 -5.83 27.36 -0.55
N LEU A 220 -5.98 26.13 -1.01
CA LEU A 220 -6.89 25.78 -2.09
C LEU A 220 -8.34 26.20 -1.77
N SER A 221 -9.01 26.78 -2.77
CA SER A 221 -10.46 26.87 -2.74
C SER A 221 -11.07 25.47 -2.73
N ILE A 222 -12.25 25.31 -2.11
CA ILE A 222 -12.92 24.00 -2.08
C ILE A 222 -13.17 23.44 -3.48
N ARG A 223 -13.49 24.31 -4.45
CA ARG A 223 -13.72 23.93 -5.85
C ARG A 223 -12.44 23.41 -6.51
N THR A 224 -11.33 24.11 -6.31
CA THR A 224 -10.01 23.71 -6.83
C THR A 224 -9.58 22.38 -6.20
N ALA A 225 -9.81 22.19 -4.90
CA ALA A 225 -9.50 20.94 -4.22
C ALA A 225 -10.30 19.74 -4.78
N TYR A 226 -11.58 19.94 -5.10
CA TYR A 226 -12.41 18.92 -5.77
C TYR A 226 -11.96 18.63 -7.19
N ALA A 227 -11.70 19.66 -8.00
CA ALA A 227 -11.25 19.50 -9.39
C ALA A 227 -9.91 18.75 -9.46
N ARG A 228 -8.99 19.11 -8.56
CA ARG A 228 -7.72 18.39 -8.36
C ARG A 228 -7.95 16.93 -8.00
N LEU A 229 -8.83 16.65 -7.03
CA LEU A 229 -9.11 15.27 -6.60
C LEU A 229 -9.73 14.42 -7.72
N TRP A 230 -10.59 14.99 -8.56
CA TRP A 230 -11.10 14.32 -9.76
C TRP A 230 -9.99 13.92 -10.72
N GLY A 231 -9.03 14.81 -10.95
CA GLY A 231 -7.85 14.50 -11.75
C GLY A 231 -7.00 13.39 -11.15
N VAL A 232 -6.82 13.36 -9.82
CA VAL A 232 -6.15 12.27 -9.11
C VAL A 232 -6.89 10.94 -9.27
N PHE A 233 -8.22 10.95 -9.15
CA PHE A 233 -9.04 9.74 -9.27
C PHE A 233 -9.02 9.17 -10.70
N GLY A 234 -9.24 10.02 -11.71
CA GLY A 234 -9.27 9.61 -13.11
C GLY A 234 -7.89 9.30 -13.69
N TYR A 235 -6.97 10.27 -13.67
CA TYR A 235 -5.64 10.11 -14.30
C TYR A 235 -4.65 9.37 -13.39
N GLY A 236 -4.66 9.69 -12.10
CA GLY A 236 -3.70 9.13 -11.14
C GLY A 236 -3.99 7.67 -10.79
N ASN A 237 -5.27 7.32 -10.59
CA ASN A 237 -5.68 6.01 -10.09
C ASN A 237 -6.54 5.21 -11.08
N CYS A 238 -6.80 5.73 -12.29
CA CYS A 238 -7.62 5.07 -13.31
C CYS A 238 -8.99 4.63 -12.78
N TYR A 239 -9.70 5.53 -12.10
CA TYR A 239 -11.01 5.27 -11.49
C TYR A 239 -11.02 4.10 -10.49
N ALA A 240 -9.88 3.76 -9.89
CA ALA A 240 -9.69 2.60 -9.02
C ALA A 240 -9.97 1.25 -9.70
N LEU A 241 -9.76 1.18 -11.01
CA LEU A 241 -9.85 -0.08 -11.74
C LEU A 241 -8.65 -0.99 -11.42
N PRO A 242 -8.86 -2.26 -11.03
CA PRO A 242 -7.79 -3.19 -10.76
C PRO A 242 -6.80 -3.31 -11.92
N PHE A 243 -5.52 -3.52 -11.61
CA PHE A 243 -4.38 -3.59 -12.54
C PHE A 243 -4.07 -2.29 -13.30
N PHE A 244 -5.07 -1.56 -13.79
CA PHE A 244 -4.90 -0.24 -14.41
C PHE A 244 -4.42 0.79 -13.41
N GLU A 245 -4.90 0.73 -12.17
CA GLU A 245 -4.38 1.53 -11.06
C GLU A 245 -2.85 1.40 -10.93
N TRP A 246 -2.31 0.19 -11.03
CA TRP A 246 -0.87 -0.05 -10.86
C TRP A 246 -0.07 0.58 -12.01
N TYR A 247 -0.57 0.44 -13.24
CA TYR A 247 0.03 1.08 -14.40
C TYR A 247 -0.01 2.61 -14.31
N CYS A 248 -1.14 3.20 -13.94
CA CYS A 248 -1.28 4.65 -13.76
C CYS A 248 -0.39 5.17 -12.62
N ASN A 249 -0.31 4.45 -11.49
CA ASN A 249 0.61 4.80 -10.41
C ASN A 249 2.08 4.76 -10.86
N TYR A 250 2.49 3.76 -11.65
CA TYR A 250 3.84 3.70 -12.24
C TYR A 250 4.11 4.87 -13.19
N LYS A 251 3.15 5.19 -14.07
CA LYS A 251 3.24 6.33 -14.98
C LYS A 251 3.37 7.65 -14.21
N CYS A 252 2.57 7.85 -13.16
CA CYS A 252 2.64 9.03 -12.30
C CYS A 252 3.94 9.09 -11.52
N TYR A 253 4.48 7.95 -11.08
CA TYR A 253 5.78 7.88 -10.43
C TYR A 253 6.91 8.38 -11.36
N ARG A 254 6.88 7.98 -12.64
CA ARG A 254 7.82 8.48 -13.66
C ARG A 254 7.63 9.97 -13.91
N ALA A 255 6.40 10.39 -14.19
CA ALA A 255 6.08 11.79 -14.48
C ALA A 255 6.50 12.72 -13.33
N CYS A 256 6.19 12.38 -12.08
CA CYS A 256 6.49 13.20 -10.90
C CYS A 256 8.01 13.42 -10.64
N LYS A 257 8.90 12.66 -11.28
CA LYS A 257 10.36 12.89 -11.20
C LYS A 257 10.84 13.95 -12.17
N GLU A 258 10.15 14.07 -13.30
CA GLU A 258 10.58 14.85 -14.45
C GLU A 258 9.75 16.15 -14.54
N GLU A 259 8.46 16.09 -14.20
CA GLU A 259 7.47 17.16 -14.37
C GLU A 259 6.45 17.17 -13.20
N GLU A 260 5.63 18.21 -13.09
CA GLU A 260 4.45 18.18 -12.20
C GLU A 260 3.32 17.33 -12.78
N LEU A 261 2.45 16.82 -11.92
CA LEU A 261 1.39 15.92 -12.34
C LEU A 261 0.25 16.69 -13.03
N PRO A 262 -0.46 16.08 -14.01
CA PRO A 262 -1.46 16.78 -14.83
C PRO A 262 -2.54 17.49 -14.01
N TRP A 263 -3.05 16.83 -12.96
CA TRP A 263 -4.08 17.41 -12.10
C TRP A 263 -3.57 18.50 -11.16
N ASP A 264 -2.26 18.59 -10.93
CA ASP A 264 -1.66 19.70 -10.20
C ASP A 264 -1.52 20.89 -11.17
N LEU A 265 -0.99 20.64 -12.38
CA LEU A 265 -0.82 21.62 -13.46
C LEU A 265 -2.11 22.27 -13.94
N GLU A 266 -3.10 21.46 -14.33
CA GLU A 266 -4.36 21.93 -14.91
C GLU A 266 -5.20 22.77 -13.94
N ASN A 267 -4.95 22.63 -12.63
CA ASN A 267 -5.69 23.31 -11.58
C ASN A 267 -4.88 24.43 -10.90
N GLY A 268 -3.70 24.79 -11.43
CA GLY A 268 -2.83 25.81 -10.82
C GLY A 268 -2.40 25.45 -9.40
N CYS A 269 -2.19 24.16 -9.13
CA CYS A 269 -1.84 23.65 -7.81
C CYS A 269 -0.36 23.29 -7.75
N SER A 270 0.34 23.75 -6.73
CA SER A 270 1.73 23.39 -6.47
C SER A 270 1.85 22.58 -5.17
N ILE A 271 2.79 21.63 -5.14
CA ILE A 271 3.12 20.91 -3.91
C ILE A 271 4.37 21.53 -3.29
N ILE A 272 4.19 22.13 -2.13
CA ILE A 272 5.27 22.66 -1.31
C ILE A 272 5.82 21.56 -0.43
N VAL A 273 7.12 21.34 -0.51
CA VAL A 273 7.88 20.44 0.37
C VAL A 273 8.63 21.28 1.39
N ARG A 274 8.24 21.19 2.67
CA ARG A 274 8.87 21.98 3.74
C ARG A 274 10.34 21.61 3.98
N GLU A 275 10.69 20.34 3.76
CA GLU A 275 12.04 19.79 4.01
C GLU A 275 12.46 18.91 2.83
N ARG A 276 13.52 19.31 2.11
CA ARG A 276 13.98 18.61 0.90
C ARG A 276 14.54 17.21 1.21
N GLU A 277 15.13 17.02 2.39
CA GLU A 277 15.59 15.72 2.89
C GLU A 277 14.58 15.08 3.85
N VAL A 278 14.43 13.75 3.79
CA VAL A 278 13.56 13.02 4.71
C VAL A 278 14.32 12.78 6.00
N ARG A 279 13.92 13.46 7.08
CA ARG A 279 14.47 13.19 8.42
C ARG A 279 13.98 11.84 8.94
N TRP A 280 14.86 11.12 9.63
CA TRP A 280 14.60 9.75 10.14
C TRP A 280 13.32 9.65 10.98
N TYR A 281 12.98 10.69 11.76
CA TYR A 281 11.79 10.67 12.61
C TYR A 281 10.48 10.61 11.80
N ARG A 282 10.45 11.08 10.54
CA ARG A 282 9.26 10.97 9.68
C ARG A 282 9.06 9.53 9.21
N VAL A 283 10.15 8.81 8.97
CA VAL A 283 10.11 7.37 8.66
C VAL A 283 9.64 6.60 9.90
N ALA A 284 10.18 6.90 11.08
CA ALA A 284 9.73 6.31 12.34
C ALA A 284 8.25 6.60 12.62
N LEU A 285 7.80 7.84 12.39
CA LEU A 285 6.39 8.24 12.53
C LEU A 285 5.49 7.48 11.54
N TYR A 286 5.92 7.33 10.28
CA TYR A 286 5.19 6.55 9.28
C TYR A 286 5.04 5.08 9.71
N LEU A 287 6.12 4.44 10.15
CA LEU A 287 6.08 3.06 10.65
C LEU A 287 5.19 2.93 11.88
N LEU A 288 5.26 3.89 12.82
CA LEU A 288 4.38 3.94 13.97
C LEU A 288 2.90 4.03 13.54
N VAL A 289 2.57 4.89 12.59
CA VAL A 289 1.20 5.01 12.06
C VAL A 289 0.74 3.71 11.40
N LEU A 290 1.61 2.99 10.68
CA LEU A 290 1.25 1.68 10.13
C LEU A 290 0.94 0.65 11.22
N VAL A 291 1.75 0.59 12.28
CA VAL A 291 1.52 -0.32 13.42
C VAL A 291 0.23 0.05 14.15
N LEU A 292 0.03 1.34 14.46
CA LEU A 292 -1.19 1.82 15.11
C LEU A 292 -2.43 1.55 14.25
N ARG A 293 -2.34 1.74 12.93
CA ARG A 293 -3.43 1.43 12.01
C ARG A 293 -3.76 -0.06 12.00
N ALA A 294 -2.75 -0.93 11.95
CA ALA A 294 -2.95 -2.38 11.98
C ALA A 294 -3.58 -2.81 13.31
N ALA A 295 -3.08 -2.28 14.44
CA ALA A 295 -3.64 -2.53 15.76
C ALA A 295 -5.09 -2.03 15.88
N ALA A 296 -5.40 -0.84 15.35
CA ALA A 296 -6.77 -0.32 15.32
C ALA A 296 -7.69 -1.18 14.45
N GLY A 297 -7.24 -1.60 13.27
CA GLY A 297 -7.99 -2.51 12.39
C GLY A 297 -8.31 -3.84 13.08
N TYR A 298 -7.33 -4.42 13.76
CA TYR A 298 -7.52 -5.64 14.55
C TYR A 298 -8.46 -5.42 15.75
N GLY A 299 -8.34 -4.28 16.44
CA GLY A 299 -9.25 -3.91 17.53
C GLY A 299 -10.70 -3.72 17.07
N ILE A 300 -10.92 -3.16 15.87
CA ILE A 300 -12.25 -3.02 15.27
C ILE A 300 -12.88 -4.39 15.05
N ASP A 301 -12.12 -5.33 14.50
CA ASP A 301 -12.57 -6.71 14.25
C ASP A 301 -12.90 -7.46 15.54
N LEU A 302 -12.00 -7.41 16.53
CA LEU A 302 -12.23 -8.02 17.84
C LEU A 302 -13.46 -7.46 18.54
N TYR A 303 -13.67 -6.13 18.47
CA TYR A 303 -14.83 -5.50 19.05
C TYR A 303 -16.12 -5.91 18.32
N ALA A 304 -16.07 -6.02 16.99
CA ALA A 304 -17.25 -6.36 16.20
C ALA A 304 -17.75 -7.79 16.46
N LYS A 305 -16.85 -8.72 16.81
CA LYS A 305 -17.18 -10.11 17.15
C LYS A 305 -17.91 -10.26 18.50
N LEU A 306 -17.84 -9.24 19.35
CA LEU A 306 -18.60 -9.22 20.60
C LEU A 306 -20.10 -9.02 20.32
N PRO A 307 -20.96 -9.59 21.18
CA PRO A 307 -22.40 -9.38 21.11
C PRO A 307 -22.77 -7.91 21.40
N PRO A 308 -23.88 -7.41 20.81
CA PRO A 308 -24.28 -6.01 20.93
C PRO A 308 -24.70 -5.63 22.36
N ASN A 309 -25.44 -6.50 23.06
CA ASN A 309 -25.93 -6.25 24.41
C ASN A 309 -25.00 -6.91 25.45
N ARG A 310 -24.67 -6.22 26.55
CA ARG A 310 -23.70 -6.68 27.56
C ARG A 310 -24.12 -6.34 28.98
N GLY A 311 -23.75 -7.20 29.94
CA GLY A 311 -24.21 -7.12 31.34
C GLY A 311 -25.44 -7.98 31.56
N GLU A 312 -26.37 -7.53 32.40
CA GLU A 312 -27.63 -8.23 32.62
C GLU A 312 -28.49 -8.18 31.36
N LEU A 313 -28.87 -9.35 30.85
CA LEU A 313 -29.62 -9.48 29.61
C LEU A 313 -31.08 -9.85 29.91
N THR A 314 -32.00 -9.10 29.33
CA THR A 314 -33.39 -9.54 29.17
C THR A 314 -33.46 -10.71 28.17
N LEU A 315 -34.56 -11.46 28.18
CA LEU A 315 -34.77 -12.52 27.18
C LEU A 315 -34.65 -11.99 25.74
N ALA A 316 -35.16 -10.79 25.47
CA ALA A 316 -35.08 -10.17 24.14
C ALA A 316 -33.64 -9.85 23.72
N GLU A 317 -32.85 -9.28 24.64
CA GLU A 317 -31.43 -8.97 24.40
C GLU A 317 -30.57 -10.22 24.24
N TYR A 318 -30.88 -11.29 24.99
CA TYR A 318 -30.27 -12.61 24.80
C TYR A 318 -30.56 -13.17 23.41
N VAL A 319 -31.83 -13.14 22.97
CA VAL A 319 -32.21 -13.61 21.62
C VAL A 319 -31.53 -12.78 20.54
N GLU A 320 -31.43 -11.46 20.71
CA GLU A 320 -30.69 -10.58 19.80
C GLU A 320 -29.21 -10.97 19.73
N ASN A 321 -28.56 -11.17 20.89
CA ASN A 321 -27.16 -11.58 20.96
C ASN A 321 -26.92 -12.93 20.28
N CYS A 322 -27.80 -13.92 20.49
CA CYS A 322 -27.68 -15.23 19.86
C CYS A 322 -27.80 -15.13 18.33
N ASN A 323 -28.84 -14.46 17.84
CA ASN A 323 -29.06 -14.28 16.40
C ASN A 323 -27.97 -13.45 15.72
N ASP A 324 -27.43 -12.45 16.41
CA ASP A 324 -26.29 -11.68 15.94
C ASP A 324 -25.00 -12.52 15.91
N CYS A 325 -24.72 -13.33 16.93
CA CYS A 325 -23.57 -14.23 16.94
C CYS A 325 -23.64 -15.28 15.82
N LEU A 326 -24.82 -15.88 15.60
CA LEU A 326 -25.05 -16.80 14.48
C LEU A 326 -24.76 -16.13 13.13
N LYS A 327 -25.31 -14.94 12.91
CA LYS A 327 -25.14 -14.21 11.65
C LYS A 327 -23.73 -13.69 11.44
N TYR A 328 -23.16 -13.02 12.44
CA TYR A 328 -21.90 -12.30 12.33
C TYR A 328 -20.70 -13.24 12.48
N ASN A 329 -20.66 -14.10 13.51
CA ASN A 329 -19.51 -14.96 13.79
C ASN A 329 -19.53 -16.28 13.02
N GLN A 330 -20.71 -16.87 12.81
CA GLN A 330 -20.85 -18.21 12.21
C GLN A 330 -21.32 -18.19 10.75
N GLY A 331 -21.80 -17.04 10.26
CA GLY A 331 -22.31 -16.91 8.88
C GLY A 331 -23.59 -17.69 8.61
N THR A 332 -24.32 -18.06 9.66
CA THR A 332 -25.58 -18.79 9.57
C THR A 332 -26.77 -17.84 9.62
N ALA A 333 -27.90 -18.22 9.03
CA ALA A 333 -29.14 -17.48 9.22
C ALA A 333 -29.52 -17.45 10.72
N PRO A 334 -30.20 -16.41 11.21
CA PRO A 334 -30.72 -16.41 12.58
C PRO A 334 -31.87 -17.42 12.72
N TYR A 335 -31.87 -18.20 13.79
CA TYR A 335 -32.90 -19.21 14.05
C TYR A 335 -33.31 -19.36 15.52
N VAL A 336 -32.94 -18.41 16.38
CA VAL A 336 -33.48 -18.30 17.74
C VAL A 336 -34.76 -17.47 17.70
N ARG A 337 -35.85 -18.03 18.20
CA ARG A 337 -37.18 -17.42 18.22
C ARG A 337 -37.30 -16.39 19.37
N PRO A 338 -38.26 -15.46 19.31
CA PRO A 338 -38.45 -14.44 20.35
C PRO A 338 -38.74 -14.97 21.75
N ASP A 339 -39.20 -16.22 21.86
CA ASP A 339 -39.44 -16.91 23.14
C ASP A 339 -38.18 -17.59 23.72
N GLY A 340 -37.03 -17.43 23.06
CA GLY A 340 -35.76 -18.07 23.45
C GLY A 340 -35.58 -19.48 22.90
N SER A 341 -36.60 -20.07 22.27
CA SER A 341 -36.52 -21.41 21.70
C SER A 341 -35.77 -21.43 20.37
N TRP A 342 -35.07 -22.53 20.11
CA TRP A 342 -34.29 -22.70 18.91
C TRP A 342 -35.11 -23.42 17.83
N ASN A 343 -35.07 -22.92 16.59
CA ASN A 343 -35.86 -23.50 15.52
C ASN A 343 -35.25 -24.80 15.00
N LYS A 344 -35.86 -25.93 15.38
CA LYS A 344 -35.48 -27.29 14.97
C LYS A 344 -35.78 -27.63 13.51
N ASP A 345 -36.62 -26.85 12.85
CA ASP A 345 -37.03 -27.10 11.46
C ASP A 345 -36.03 -26.54 10.43
N LEU A 346 -34.98 -25.84 10.88
CA LEU A 346 -33.89 -25.48 9.98
C LEU A 346 -32.99 -26.68 9.77
N ASP A 347 -33.02 -27.22 8.55
CA ASP A 347 -31.94 -28.05 8.02
C ASP A 347 -30.68 -27.17 7.97
N ILE A 348 -29.82 -27.26 8.98
CA ILE A 348 -28.55 -26.51 9.05
C ILE A 348 -27.65 -27.06 7.94
N MET A 349 -27.87 -26.60 6.70
CA MET A 349 -26.96 -26.80 5.58
C MET A 349 -25.70 -25.96 5.81
N GLY A 350 -24.84 -26.45 6.69
CA GLY A 350 -23.50 -25.90 6.96
C GLY A 350 -22.40 -26.96 7.03
N GLY A 351 -22.74 -28.25 6.91
CA GLY A 351 -21.82 -29.37 7.13
C GLY A 351 -21.48 -30.22 5.89
N SER A 352 -21.77 -29.80 4.67
CA SER A 352 -21.41 -30.60 3.48
C SER A 352 -19.98 -30.31 3.00
N TYR A 353 -18.97 -30.57 3.83
CA TYR A 353 -17.68 -30.98 3.31
C TYR A 353 -17.74 -32.50 3.19
N THR A 354 -17.90 -33.00 1.96
CA THR A 354 -17.96 -34.43 1.57
C THR A 354 -19.33 -35.11 1.53
N GLY A 355 -20.34 -34.55 0.86
CA GLY A 355 -21.40 -35.36 0.20
C GLY A 355 -22.22 -36.38 1.02
N PHE A 356 -22.08 -36.45 2.34
CA PHE A 356 -22.82 -37.33 3.24
C PHE A 356 -23.79 -36.45 4.02
N SER A 357 -25.09 -36.66 3.78
CA SER A 357 -26.13 -36.20 4.68
C SER A 357 -26.09 -37.13 5.90
N LEU A 358 -25.54 -36.65 7.01
CA LEU A 358 -25.71 -37.28 8.32
C LEU A 358 -27.14 -36.96 8.76
N GLY A 359 -28.03 -37.93 8.59
CA GLY A 359 -29.48 -37.79 8.64
C GLY A 359 -30.09 -37.60 10.03
N ASP A 360 -29.47 -36.83 10.92
CA ASP A 360 -30.13 -36.30 12.12
C ASP A 360 -29.67 -34.84 12.32
N SER A 361 -30.38 -33.90 11.72
CA SER A 361 -30.28 -32.47 12.04
C SER A 361 -30.95 -32.19 13.39
N ALA A 362 -30.35 -32.70 14.47
CA ALA A 362 -30.81 -32.45 15.83
C ALA A 362 -30.21 -31.13 16.33
N VAL A 363 -30.90 -30.01 16.04
CA VAL A 363 -30.68 -28.74 16.75
C VAL A 363 -30.81 -29.01 18.25
N SER A 364 -29.85 -28.53 19.02
CA SER A 364 -29.82 -28.79 20.48
C SER A 364 -31.05 -28.21 21.17
N ASP A 365 -31.51 -28.89 22.21
CA ASP A 365 -32.57 -28.41 23.09
C ASP A 365 -32.02 -27.35 24.03
N VAL A 366 -32.31 -26.08 23.73
CA VAL A 366 -31.88 -24.94 24.54
C VAL A 366 -33.04 -24.43 25.39
N THR A 367 -32.85 -24.47 26.71
CA THR A 367 -33.79 -23.93 27.70
C THR A 367 -33.20 -22.69 28.34
N VAL A 368 -34.01 -21.65 28.49
CA VAL A 368 -33.61 -20.36 29.08
C VAL A 368 -34.54 -20.09 30.25
N GLU A 369 -33.98 -19.83 31.42
CA GLU A 369 -34.75 -19.48 32.62
C GLU A 369 -34.57 -17.98 32.92
N THR A 370 -35.66 -17.31 33.26
CA THR A 370 -35.68 -15.90 33.61
C THR A 370 -36.19 -15.68 35.04
N ASP A 371 -35.74 -14.59 35.66
CA ASP A 371 -36.31 -14.13 36.92
C ASP A 371 -37.67 -13.43 36.74
N ALA A 372 -38.24 -12.96 37.85
CA ALA A 372 -39.52 -12.25 37.88
C ALA A 372 -39.51 -10.93 37.07
N ASP A 373 -38.33 -10.32 36.88
CA ASP A 373 -38.15 -9.06 36.17
C ASP A 373 -37.83 -9.28 34.67
N GLY A 374 -37.66 -10.54 34.25
CA GLY A 374 -37.46 -10.95 32.85
C GLY A 374 -35.99 -11.02 32.42
N TYR A 375 -35.04 -10.99 33.36
CA TYR A 375 -33.62 -11.19 33.08
C TYR A 375 -33.26 -12.67 33.06
N VAL A 376 -32.40 -13.06 32.12
CA VAL A 376 -31.93 -14.44 31.98
C VAL A 376 -31.04 -14.80 33.16
N GLN A 377 -31.36 -15.89 33.86
CA GLN A 377 -30.63 -16.38 35.03
C GLN A 377 -29.80 -17.62 34.70
N SER A 378 -30.37 -18.54 33.92
CA SER A 378 -29.67 -19.74 33.47
C SER A 378 -29.98 -20.05 32.01
N VAL A 379 -29.01 -20.66 31.32
CA VAL A 379 -29.19 -21.22 29.98
C VAL A 379 -28.62 -22.63 29.98
N THR A 380 -29.45 -23.59 29.57
CA THR A 380 -29.05 -25.00 29.44
C THR A 380 -29.18 -25.45 27.99
N VAL A 381 -28.12 -26.05 27.45
CA VAL A 381 -28.05 -26.62 26.10
C VAL A 381 -27.90 -28.14 26.24
N VAL A 382 -28.88 -28.89 25.73
CA VAL A 382 -28.88 -30.35 25.69
C VAL A 382 -28.73 -30.82 24.25
N SER A 383 -27.76 -31.69 24.00
CA SER A 383 -27.47 -32.21 22.66
C SER A 383 -27.43 -33.73 22.71
N ASP A 384 -28.22 -34.37 21.85
CA ASP A 384 -28.34 -35.82 21.75
C ASP A 384 -28.20 -36.26 20.28
N SER A 385 -27.39 -37.28 20.03
CA SER A 385 -27.17 -37.81 18.68
C SER A 385 -26.78 -39.28 18.72
N GLN A 386 -27.17 -40.02 17.68
CA GLN A 386 -26.71 -41.40 17.44
C GLN A 386 -25.62 -41.47 16.37
N ASN A 387 -25.23 -40.34 15.79
CA ASN A 387 -24.36 -40.26 14.61
C ASN A 387 -23.07 -39.46 14.88
N GLY A 388 -22.65 -39.34 16.15
CA GLY A 388 -21.46 -38.59 16.56
C GLY A 388 -21.79 -37.22 17.17
N SER A 389 -20.74 -36.42 17.43
CA SER A 389 -20.87 -35.12 18.13
C SER A 389 -21.79 -34.14 17.42
N CYS A 390 -22.65 -33.48 18.19
CA CYS A 390 -23.57 -32.45 17.74
C CYS A 390 -23.63 -31.29 18.77
N GLY A 391 -24.30 -30.20 18.40
CA GLY A 391 -24.59 -29.11 19.33
C GLY A 391 -23.48 -28.09 19.59
N TYR A 392 -22.30 -28.26 18.98
CA TYR A 392 -21.16 -27.37 19.19
C TYR A 392 -21.46 -25.91 18.79
N GLN A 393 -22.25 -25.70 17.72
CA GLN A 393 -22.61 -24.36 17.27
C GLN A 393 -23.52 -23.65 18.29
N GLU A 394 -24.49 -24.36 18.85
CA GLU A 394 -25.40 -23.87 19.88
C GLU A 394 -24.64 -23.55 21.17
N ARG A 395 -23.78 -24.47 21.63
CA ARG A 395 -22.90 -24.24 22.79
C ARG A 395 -22.00 -23.01 22.60
N MET A 396 -21.35 -22.89 21.45
CA MET A 396 -20.55 -21.70 21.11
C MET A 396 -21.37 -20.43 21.12
N THR A 397 -22.57 -20.46 20.52
CA THR A 397 -23.45 -19.28 20.46
C THR A 397 -23.85 -18.83 21.85
N VAL A 398 -24.34 -19.75 22.70
CA VAL A 398 -24.75 -19.44 24.07
C VAL A 398 -23.56 -18.92 24.88
N TYR A 399 -22.39 -19.54 24.75
CA TYR A 399 -21.17 -19.09 25.41
C TYR A 399 -20.83 -17.63 25.09
N TYR A 400 -20.85 -17.24 23.81
CA TYR A 400 -20.54 -15.85 23.44
C TYR A 400 -21.70 -14.88 23.72
N ALA A 401 -22.94 -15.28 23.42
CA ALA A 401 -24.12 -14.43 23.50
C ALA A 401 -24.62 -14.17 24.92
N PHE A 402 -24.41 -15.12 25.84
CA PHE A 402 -24.81 -15.03 27.24
C PHE A 402 -23.59 -14.83 28.15
N ALA A 403 -22.68 -15.81 28.22
CA ALA A 403 -21.62 -15.79 29.22
C ALA A 403 -20.61 -14.64 29.00
N ALA A 404 -20.03 -14.55 27.80
CA ALA A 404 -19.08 -13.48 27.48
C ALA A 404 -19.74 -12.07 27.45
N ALA A 405 -21.05 -12.01 27.18
CA ALA A 405 -21.84 -10.78 27.26
C ALA A 405 -22.02 -10.31 28.71
N TYR A 406 -22.44 -11.21 29.60
CA TYR A 406 -22.70 -10.93 31.01
C TYR A 406 -21.43 -10.53 31.75
N ALA A 407 -20.38 -11.37 31.66
CA ALA A 407 -19.11 -11.15 32.34
C ALA A 407 -18.24 -10.04 31.71
N LYS A 408 -18.72 -9.41 30.64
CA LYS A 408 -18.06 -8.30 29.94
C LYS A 408 -16.64 -8.64 29.42
N TRP A 409 -16.39 -9.90 29.10
CA TRP A 409 -15.10 -10.39 28.59
C TRP A 409 -14.65 -9.73 27.28
N SER A 410 -13.34 -9.53 27.12
CA SER A 410 -12.81 -9.24 25.78
C SER A 410 -12.96 -10.48 24.89
N TRP A 411 -13.05 -10.29 23.57
CA TRP A 411 -13.11 -11.43 22.63
C TRP A 411 -11.93 -12.38 22.82
N LEU A 412 -10.72 -11.84 23.02
CA LEU A 412 -9.51 -12.65 23.22
C LEU A 412 -9.59 -13.52 24.47
N TYR A 413 -10.11 -12.97 25.57
CA TYR A 413 -10.30 -13.73 26.80
C TYR A 413 -11.36 -14.82 26.63
N ALA A 414 -12.52 -14.47 26.07
CA ALA A 414 -13.59 -15.43 25.80
C ALA A 414 -13.11 -16.54 24.86
N ALA A 415 -12.36 -16.23 23.80
CA ALA A 415 -11.81 -17.21 22.89
C ALA A 415 -10.76 -18.11 23.55
N HIS A 416 -9.94 -17.57 24.46
CA HIS A 416 -8.95 -18.36 25.19
C HIS A 416 -9.59 -19.37 26.14
N MET A 417 -10.64 -18.96 26.86
CA MET A 417 -11.34 -19.80 27.83
C MET A 417 -12.34 -20.79 27.19
N ARG A 418 -12.71 -20.58 25.93
CA ARG A 418 -13.76 -21.35 25.24
C ARG A 418 -13.47 -22.85 25.29
N ASP A 419 -12.27 -23.25 24.90
CA ASP A 419 -11.94 -24.67 24.74
C ASP A 419 -11.87 -25.37 26.12
N ASP A 420 -11.45 -24.65 27.16
CA ASP A 420 -11.46 -25.17 28.52
C ASP A 420 -12.89 -25.43 29.03
N ILE A 421 -13.87 -24.61 28.61
CA ILE A 421 -15.24 -24.65 29.12
C ILE A 421 -16.16 -25.55 28.29
N ILE A 422 -16.21 -25.39 26.96
CA ILE A 422 -17.25 -25.98 26.11
C ILE A 422 -16.76 -27.01 25.08
N ASP A 423 -15.44 -27.22 24.95
CA ASP A 423 -14.90 -28.27 24.09
C ASP A 423 -15.01 -29.64 24.78
N ASP A 424 -15.48 -30.64 24.04
CA ASP A 424 -15.57 -32.02 24.52
C ASP A 424 -14.38 -32.88 24.08
N GLY A 425 -13.50 -32.36 23.21
CA GLY A 425 -12.36 -33.09 22.67
C GLY A 425 -12.78 -34.26 21.77
N TRP A 426 -13.99 -34.22 21.21
CA TRP A 426 -14.46 -35.26 20.30
C TRP A 426 -13.66 -35.24 19.00
N GLU A 427 -13.06 -36.39 18.65
CA GLU A 427 -12.40 -36.64 17.37
C GLU A 427 -12.65 -38.09 16.93
N TYR A 428 -12.40 -38.39 15.64
CA TYR A 428 -12.43 -39.78 15.18
C TYR A 428 -11.32 -40.60 15.86
N ASP A 429 -11.70 -41.80 16.29
CA ASP A 429 -10.92 -42.77 17.04
C ASP A 429 -10.55 -42.32 18.46
N ALA A 430 -11.27 -41.32 19.00
CA ALA A 430 -11.20 -40.94 20.40
C ALA A 430 -11.74 -42.06 21.32
N PRO A 431 -11.15 -42.24 22.52
CA PRO A 431 -11.63 -43.24 23.47
C PRO A 431 -13.04 -42.88 23.98
N ASP A 432 -13.81 -43.90 24.33
CA ASP A 432 -15.09 -43.72 25.02
C ASP A 432 -14.90 -42.82 26.23
N THR A 433 -15.67 -41.73 26.27
CA THR A 433 -15.49 -40.65 27.23
C THR A 433 -16.80 -40.37 27.94
N LYS A 434 -16.71 -40.18 29.26
CA LYS A 434 -17.76 -39.63 30.11
C LYS A 434 -17.10 -38.69 31.10
N ASN A 435 -17.36 -37.39 30.96
CA ASN A 435 -16.65 -36.38 31.73
C ASN A 435 -17.58 -35.23 32.12
N VAL A 436 -17.16 -34.50 33.16
CA VAL A 436 -17.83 -33.30 33.65
C VAL A 436 -16.77 -32.21 33.82
N LYS A 437 -17.00 -31.06 33.21
CA LYS A 437 -16.22 -29.84 33.39
C LYS A 437 -17.04 -28.87 34.22
N GLU A 438 -16.44 -28.35 35.28
CA GLU A 438 -17.02 -27.30 36.11
C GLU A 438 -16.06 -26.11 36.17
N ALA A 439 -16.59 -24.91 36.03
CA ALA A 439 -15.82 -23.68 36.17
C ALA A 439 -16.69 -22.60 36.81
N HIS A 440 -16.07 -21.77 37.66
CA HIS A 440 -16.70 -20.61 38.26
C HIS A 440 -15.90 -19.37 37.86
N LEU A 441 -16.51 -18.49 37.06
CA LEU A 441 -15.83 -17.35 36.46
C LEU A 441 -16.74 -16.12 36.41
N ASP A 442 -16.29 -15.02 37.00
CA ASP A 442 -16.92 -13.69 36.89
C ASP A 442 -18.43 -13.67 37.21
N GLY A 443 -18.85 -14.44 38.23
CA GLY A 443 -20.24 -14.54 38.68
C GLY A 443 -21.12 -15.46 37.83
N LEU A 444 -20.49 -16.36 37.05
CA LEU A 444 -21.15 -17.42 36.31
C LEU A 444 -20.60 -18.79 36.74
N ASP A 445 -21.50 -19.73 36.97
CA ASP A 445 -21.22 -21.14 37.14
C ASP A 445 -21.46 -21.88 35.82
N PHE A 446 -20.43 -22.61 35.39
CA PHE A 446 -20.44 -23.43 34.20
C PHE A 446 -20.40 -24.89 34.62
N ARG A 447 -21.31 -25.69 34.08
CA ARG A 447 -21.30 -27.14 34.21
C ARG A 447 -21.53 -27.76 32.86
N TYR A 448 -20.53 -28.48 32.34
CA TYR A 448 -20.59 -29.16 31.05
C TYR A 448 -20.36 -30.65 31.24
N GLU A 449 -21.45 -31.42 31.14
CA GLU A 449 -21.43 -32.88 31.16
C GLU A 449 -21.47 -33.39 29.73
N TYR A 450 -20.59 -34.33 29.38
CA TYR A 450 -20.62 -34.93 28.06
C TYR A 450 -20.19 -36.38 28.10
N GLU A 451 -20.83 -37.18 27.26
CA GLU A 451 -20.47 -38.57 27.05
C GLU A 451 -20.60 -38.94 25.57
N PHE A 452 -19.63 -39.69 25.08
CA PHE A 452 -19.66 -40.27 23.75
C PHE A 452 -18.94 -41.61 23.73
N SER A 453 -19.42 -42.51 22.87
CA SER A 453 -18.80 -43.82 22.70
C SER A 453 -18.84 -44.29 21.26
N GLY A 454 -17.94 -45.21 20.93
CA GLY A 454 -17.86 -45.80 19.59
C GLY A 454 -17.47 -44.79 18.51
N ALA A 455 -16.78 -43.71 18.87
CA ALA A 455 -16.32 -42.66 17.97
C ALA A 455 -15.20 -43.16 17.04
N SER A 456 -15.48 -44.12 16.16
CA SER A 456 -14.51 -44.69 15.21
C SER A 456 -14.85 -44.30 13.78
N ARG A 457 -13.80 -44.06 12.98
CA ARG A 457 -13.97 -43.77 11.55
C ARG A 457 -14.68 -44.90 10.81
N ASP A 458 -14.43 -46.15 11.18
CA ASP A 458 -15.08 -47.32 10.59
C ASP A 458 -16.58 -47.33 10.93
N ASN A 459 -16.95 -46.95 12.16
CA ASN A 459 -18.36 -46.84 12.56
C ASN A 459 -19.09 -45.76 11.77
N ALA A 460 -18.44 -44.62 11.52
CA ALA A 460 -19.01 -43.55 10.69
C ALA A 460 -19.24 -43.99 9.24
N VAL A 461 -18.30 -44.74 8.64
CA VAL A 461 -18.41 -45.24 7.26
C VAL A 461 -19.46 -46.36 7.15
N ASP A 462 -19.53 -47.25 8.13
CA ASP A 462 -20.47 -48.38 8.16
C ASP A 462 -21.89 -47.98 8.59
N GLY A 463 -22.12 -46.71 8.95
CA GLY A 463 -23.40 -46.24 9.48
C GLY A 463 -23.77 -46.89 10.83
N LYS A 464 -22.77 -47.25 11.63
CA LYS A 464 -22.98 -47.80 12.97
C LYS A 464 -23.24 -46.68 13.97
N PRO A 465 -24.06 -46.92 15.01
CA PRO A 465 -24.34 -45.91 16.04
C PRO A 465 -23.07 -45.44 16.75
N MET A 466 -22.94 -44.12 16.87
CA MET A 466 -21.93 -43.40 17.65
C MET A 466 -22.67 -42.48 18.62
N PRO A 467 -23.20 -43.01 19.74
CA PRO A 467 -24.03 -42.24 20.65
C PRO A 467 -23.22 -41.12 21.28
N TYR A 468 -23.82 -39.94 21.32
CA TYR A 468 -23.31 -38.71 21.88
C TYR A 468 -24.41 -38.04 22.69
N HIS A 469 -24.08 -37.61 23.90
CA HIS A 469 -24.93 -36.84 24.78
C HIS A 469 -24.12 -35.75 25.46
N SER A 470 -24.65 -34.53 25.50
CA SER A 470 -24.01 -33.41 26.22
C SER A 470 -25.03 -32.47 26.84
N VAL A 471 -24.73 -31.96 28.04
CA VAL A 471 -25.51 -30.97 28.77
C VAL A 471 -24.57 -29.85 29.23
N LEU A 472 -24.72 -28.66 28.65
CA LEU A 472 -24.05 -27.45 29.10
C LEU A 472 -25.05 -26.56 29.85
N THR A 473 -24.79 -26.30 31.12
CA THR A 473 -25.53 -25.32 31.92
C THR A 473 -24.62 -24.15 32.26
N ILE A 474 -25.12 -22.95 32.02
CA ILE A 474 -24.48 -21.68 32.43
C ILE A 474 -25.50 -20.95 33.30
N GLU A 475 -25.18 -20.75 34.57
CA GLU A 475 -26.06 -20.08 35.53
C GLU A 475 -25.35 -18.90 36.20
N LYS A 476 -26.12 -17.90 36.60
CA LYS A 476 -25.62 -16.80 37.43
C LYS A 476 -25.59 -17.24 38.90
N GLU A 477 -24.58 -16.75 39.62
CA GLU A 477 -24.44 -16.94 41.07
C GLU A 477 -25.57 -16.27 41.89
#